data_AF-A0A975JGL0-F1
#
_entry.id   AF-A0A975JGL0-F1
#
_cell.length_a   1.000
_cell.length_b   1.000
_cell.length_c   1.000
_cell.angle_alpha   90.00
_cell.angle_beta   90.00
_cell.angle_gamma   90.00
#
_symmetry.space_group_name_H-M   'P 1'
#
loop_
_entity.id
_entity.type
_entity.pdbx_description
1 polymer ?
#
loop_
_entity_poly.entity_id
_entity_poly.type
_entity_poly.pdbx_seq_one_letter_code
_entity_poly.pdbx_strand_id
1 'polypeptide(L)'
;MPYSFSPGQADPGINPDTLAAWQGQITRTLAQLDAAAPNPLLCVDPHDLEARGPAIPVTWSGSPRDARDCLGDTLAAELADCGWPGRAELQNEHLEYTLLMRPDASGTLRPKRFVATTELAEWWRLMALHDIDGFLRSIHRTLRQRYSCAALFGISADCWRGLSIDRRTALFDRRLIGRGPHQPPEHPLNVQHALFLSNPANSLIAFLEMVHAGARAFVSGTADRPRRARIEEVFAATDRADAYCRAAPAALTRGIRDLILPDPTGPARRAAMAEPFGIYMHGIDTQRFTLGGAPLPGSWTRFSRGRDGRFMRLEFGPTDAEPLFLDDIRVGTQTGAPPLRGYDLAAAISVGPILCVEGRACQEAPRTHVPACAPGTLVCGLPDSPRSRTLAAFADLFEMPPDWNHLNGVLRVG
;
A
#
# COMPACT_ATOMS: atom_id res chain seq x y z
N MET A 1 -5.03 19.71 -16.03
CA MET A 1 -4.06 18.62 -15.77
C MET A 1 -4.31 18.20 -14.34
N PRO A 2 -4.70 16.95 -14.05
CA PRO A 2 -5.35 16.59 -12.78
C PRO A 2 -4.43 16.71 -11.55
N TYR A 3 -3.11 16.58 -11.73
CA TYR A 3 -2.14 16.64 -10.63
C TYR A 3 -0.85 17.30 -11.05
N SER A 4 -0.51 18.43 -10.44
CA SER A 4 0.64 19.28 -10.76
C SER A 4 1.94 18.84 -10.09
N PHE A 5 1.90 17.79 -9.25
CA PHE A 5 3.03 17.37 -8.44
C PHE A 5 3.22 15.85 -8.46
N SER A 6 4.46 15.40 -8.21
CA SER A 6 4.75 14.00 -7.91
C SER A 6 3.94 13.51 -6.70
N PRO A 7 3.69 12.20 -6.55
CA PRO A 7 3.12 11.63 -5.32
C PRO A 7 3.84 12.16 -4.07
N GLY A 8 3.05 12.58 -3.08
CA GLY A 8 3.55 13.19 -1.83
C GLY A 8 4.41 14.46 -1.99
N GLN A 9 4.60 14.99 -3.20
CA GLN A 9 5.64 15.95 -3.56
C GLN A 9 7.07 15.46 -3.27
N ALA A 10 7.29 14.14 -3.32
CA ALA A 10 8.56 13.51 -2.97
C ALA A 10 9.72 13.81 -3.95
N ASP A 11 9.41 14.23 -5.18
CA ASP A 11 10.37 14.40 -6.27
C ASP A 11 10.34 15.85 -6.81
N PRO A 12 10.83 16.85 -6.05
CA PRO A 12 10.96 18.22 -6.53
C PRO A 12 11.83 18.29 -7.79
N GLY A 13 11.40 19.07 -8.77
CA GLY A 13 12.09 19.20 -10.06
C GLY A 13 11.94 17.97 -10.95
N ILE A 14 10.88 17.17 -10.77
CA ILE A 14 10.59 16.02 -11.63
C ILE A 14 10.50 16.43 -13.10
N ASN A 15 10.99 15.57 -13.99
CA ASN A 15 10.86 15.73 -15.42
C ASN A 15 9.36 15.86 -15.83
N PRO A 16 9.00 16.87 -16.66
CA PRO A 16 7.62 17.09 -17.08
C PRO A 16 6.98 15.90 -17.82
N ASP A 17 7.74 15.16 -18.63
CA ASP A 17 7.24 14.00 -19.37
C ASP A 17 6.89 12.85 -18.41
N THR A 18 7.68 12.64 -17.36
CA THR A 18 7.34 11.68 -16.30
C THR A 18 6.02 12.05 -15.63
N LEU A 19 5.85 13.33 -15.28
CA LEU A 19 4.63 13.81 -14.63
C LEU A 19 3.42 13.71 -15.58
N ALA A 20 3.57 14.08 -16.85
CA ALA A 20 2.52 13.95 -17.87
C ALA A 20 2.14 12.48 -18.10
N ALA A 21 3.12 11.58 -18.14
CA ALA A 21 2.88 10.14 -18.28
C ALA A 21 2.11 9.57 -17.08
N TRP A 22 2.43 10.04 -15.85
CA TRP A 22 1.74 9.66 -14.63
C TRP A 22 0.28 10.09 -14.63
N GLN A 23 0.02 11.37 -14.91
CA GLN A 23 -1.35 11.89 -15.04
C GLN A 23 -2.11 11.15 -16.14
N GLY A 24 -1.48 10.97 -17.30
CA GLY A 24 -2.08 10.26 -18.42
C GLY A 24 -2.44 8.82 -18.08
N GLN A 25 -1.63 8.13 -17.26
CA GLN A 25 -1.96 6.79 -16.80
C GLN A 25 -3.19 6.80 -15.89
N ILE A 26 -3.27 7.71 -14.90
CA ILE A 26 -4.44 7.82 -14.01
C ILE A 26 -5.71 8.13 -14.81
N THR A 27 -5.67 9.14 -15.69
CA THR A 27 -6.82 9.55 -16.50
C THR A 27 -7.28 8.45 -17.42
N ARG A 28 -6.37 7.73 -18.11
CA ARG A 28 -6.74 6.61 -18.98
C ARG A 28 -7.37 5.47 -18.21
N THR A 29 -6.82 5.08 -17.06
CA THR A 29 -7.38 4.01 -16.24
C THR A 29 -8.78 4.37 -15.75
N LEU A 30 -8.98 5.59 -15.22
CA LEU A 30 -10.30 6.01 -14.77
C LEU A 30 -11.31 6.11 -15.93
N ALA A 31 -10.90 6.59 -17.10
CA ALA A 31 -11.77 6.64 -18.28
C ALA A 31 -12.19 5.23 -18.76
N GLN A 32 -11.29 4.24 -18.67
CA GLN A 32 -11.63 2.84 -18.99
C GLN A 32 -12.64 2.26 -17.99
N LEU A 33 -12.46 2.53 -16.70
CA LEU A 33 -13.39 2.09 -15.66
C LEU A 33 -14.77 2.76 -15.81
N ASP A 34 -14.79 4.06 -16.09
CA ASP A 34 -16.03 4.82 -16.30
C ASP A 34 -16.77 4.37 -17.56
N ALA A 35 -16.06 4.04 -18.64
CA ALA A 35 -16.66 3.47 -19.85
C ALA A 35 -17.33 2.11 -19.60
N ALA A 36 -16.78 1.30 -18.70
CA ALA A 36 -17.36 0.00 -18.33
C ALA A 36 -18.53 0.15 -17.34
N ALA A 37 -18.45 1.11 -16.41
CA ALA A 37 -19.46 1.32 -15.38
C ALA A 37 -19.50 2.80 -14.93
N PRO A 38 -20.29 3.66 -15.60
CA PRO A 38 -20.25 5.11 -15.36
C PRO A 38 -20.37 5.50 -13.89
N ASN A 39 -19.55 6.45 -13.47
CA ASN A 39 -19.50 6.96 -12.11
C ASN A 39 -19.48 8.50 -12.07
N PRO A 40 -20.66 9.15 -12.02
CA PRO A 40 -20.76 10.61 -12.00
C PRO A 40 -20.31 11.24 -10.67
N LEU A 41 -20.12 10.42 -9.62
CA LEU A 41 -19.72 10.89 -8.29
C LEU A 41 -18.21 10.90 -8.08
N LEU A 42 -17.42 10.37 -9.01
CA LEU A 42 -15.96 10.44 -8.97
C LEU A 42 -15.44 11.46 -9.98
N CYS A 43 -14.72 12.46 -9.50
CA CYS A 43 -13.95 13.38 -10.34
C CYS A 43 -12.51 12.88 -10.46
N VAL A 44 -11.97 12.97 -11.68
CA VAL A 44 -10.54 12.71 -11.92
C VAL A 44 -9.70 13.86 -11.36
N ASP A 45 -10.08 15.10 -11.64
CA ASP A 45 -9.36 16.30 -11.20
C ASP A 45 -10.01 16.88 -9.91
N PRO A 46 -9.29 16.99 -8.79
CA PRO A 46 -9.82 17.60 -7.57
C PRO A 46 -10.08 19.12 -7.70
N HIS A 47 -9.62 19.78 -8.77
CA HIS A 47 -9.94 21.17 -9.06
C HIS A 47 -11.29 21.34 -9.76
N ASP A 48 -11.88 20.26 -10.27
CA ASP A 48 -13.24 20.25 -10.85
C ASP A 48 -14.35 20.16 -9.78
N LEU A 49 -13.99 20.12 -8.50
CA LEU A 49 -14.94 20.11 -7.39
C LEU A 49 -15.34 21.55 -7.01
N GLU A 50 -16.63 21.85 -7.11
CA GLU A 50 -17.14 23.16 -6.69
C GLU A 50 -17.09 23.33 -5.16
N ALA A 51 -16.67 24.52 -4.70
CA ALA A 51 -16.59 24.85 -3.28
C ALA A 51 -15.91 23.75 -2.44
N ARG A 52 -14.79 23.21 -2.97
CA ARG A 52 -14.08 22.04 -2.44
C ARG A 52 -13.95 22.07 -0.91
N GLY A 53 -14.47 21.04 -0.27
CA GLY A 53 -14.36 20.83 1.16
C GLY A 53 -12.93 20.52 1.62
N PRO A 54 -12.72 20.33 2.94
CA PRO A 54 -11.41 19.98 3.46
C PRO A 54 -10.92 18.64 2.89
N ALA A 55 -9.61 18.48 2.87
CA ALA A 55 -8.95 17.24 2.53
C ALA A 55 -9.10 16.25 3.71
N ILE A 56 -9.69 15.08 3.47
CA ILE A 56 -10.07 14.11 4.49
C ILE A 56 -9.30 12.80 4.26
N PRO A 57 -8.50 12.33 5.24
CA PRO A 57 -7.86 11.03 5.14
C PRO A 57 -8.89 9.92 5.32
N VAL A 58 -8.82 8.90 4.46
CA VAL A 58 -9.56 7.64 4.65
C VAL A 58 -8.54 6.56 4.90
N THR A 59 -8.53 6.00 6.11
CA THR A 59 -7.41 5.17 6.57
C THR A 59 -7.81 3.76 6.98
N TRP A 60 -6.82 2.87 6.94
CA TRP A 60 -6.87 1.49 7.42
C TRP A 60 -5.51 1.08 8.01
N SER A 61 -5.49 -0.10 8.65
CA SER A 61 -4.26 -0.72 9.18
C SER A 61 -3.39 -1.26 8.05
N GLY A 62 -2.07 -1.06 8.11
CA GLY A 62 -1.12 -1.60 7.11
C GLY A 62 -0.87 -3.11 7.18
N SER A 63 -1.36 -3.82 8.21
CA SER A 63 -1.18 -5.27 8.35
C SER A 63 -2.15 -6.07 7.48
N PRO A 64 -1.72 -7.17 6.83
CA PRO A 64 -2.58 -7.95 5.94
C PRO A 64 -3.69 -8.70 6.67
N ARG A 65 -4.92 -8.20 6.54
CA ARG A 65 -6.07 -8.74 7.26
C ARG A 65 -6.47 -10.12 6.76
N ASP A 66 -6.43 -10.35 5.44
CA ASP A 66 -6.84 -11.61 4.85
C ASP A 66 -5.97 -12.77 5.33
N ALA A 67 -4.66 -12.56 5.44
CA ALA A 67 -3.71 -13.52 5.99
C ALA A 67 -4.09 -13.91 7.41
N ARG A 68 -4.35 -12.93 8.27
CA ARG A 68 -4.79 -13.17 9.65
C ARG A 68 -6.10 -13.95 9.71
N ASP A 69 -7.10 -13.51 8.96
CA ASP A 69 -8.43 -14.11 9.00
C ASP A 69 -8.37 -15.57 8.50
N CYS A 70 -7.47 -15.92 7.57
CA CYS A 70 -7.31 -17.27 7.03
C CYS A 70 -6.36 -18.19 7.80
N LEU A 71 -5.26 -17.65 8.36
CA LEU A 71 -4.15 -18.44 8.95
C LEU A 71 -4.03 -18.28 10.47
N GLY A 72 -4.74 -17.31 11.06
CA GLY A 72 -4.55 -16.90 12.45
C GLY A 72 -3.40 -15.91 12.64
N ASP A 73 -3.39 -15.22 13.78
CA ASP A 73 -2.45 -14.12 14.07
C ASP A 73 -0.98 -14.54 14.00
N THR A 74 -0.63 -15.66 14.65
CA THR A 74 0.77 -16.11 14.77
C THR A 74 1.39 -16.43 13.42
N LEU A 75 0.72 -17.27 12.63
CA LEU A 75 1.23 -17.73 11.34
C LEU A 75 1.20 -16.60 10.31
N ALA A 76 0.16 -15.76 10.31
CA ALA A 76 0.11 -14.57 9.45
C ALA A 76 1.29 -13.62 9.74
N ALA A 77 1.63 -13.40 11.01
CA ALA A 77 2.75 -12.55 11.39
C ALA A 77 4.11 -13.15 10.98
N GLU A 78 4.32 -14.45 11.20
CA GLU A 78 5.54 -15.15 10.78
C GLU A 78 5.75 -15.10 9.27
N LEU A 79 4.71 -15.43 8.52
CA LEU A 79 4.79 -15.44 7.06
C LEU A 79 4.87 -14.04 6.47
N ALA A 80 4.22 -13.02 7.05
CA ALA A 80 4.35 -11.64 6.57
C ALA A 80 5.76 -11.09 6.74
N ASP A 81 6.50 -11.58 7.74
CA ASP A 81 7.88 -11.19 8.06
C ASP A 81 8.93 -12.06 7.32
N CYS A 82 8.53 -13.04 6.50
CA CYS A 82 9.44 -14.00 5.84
C CYS A 82 10.22 -13.41 4.64
N GLY A 83 10.38 -12.09 4.58
CA GLY A 83 11.10 -11.39 3.52
C GLY A 83 10.28 -11.29 2.22
N TRP A 84 10.91 -11.59 1.09
CA TRP A 84 10.29 -11.39 -0.22
C TRP A 84 8.98 -12.18 -0.43
N PRO A 85 8.90 -13.50 -0.12
CA PRO A 85 7.66 -14.24 -0.35
C PRO A 85 6.47 -13.66 0.40
N GLY A 86 6.63 -13.36 1.69
CA GLY A 86 5.61 -12.74 2.53
C GLY A 86 5.19 -11.37 2.00
N ARG A 87 6.17 -10.55 1.60
CA ARG A 87 5.90 -9.26 0.98
C ARG A 87 5.12 -9.35 -0.33
N ALA A 88 5.50 -10.27 -1.21
CA ALA A 88 4.91 -10.42 -2.53
C ALA A 88 3.52 -11.08 -2.50
N GLU A 89 3.21 -11.89 -1.48
CA GLU A 89 1.95 -12.63 -1.39
C GLU A 89 0.96 -12.02 -0.38
N LEU A 90 1.44 -11.67 0.82
CA LEU A 90 0.58 -11.35 1.94
C LEU A 90 0.35 -9.86 2.12
N GLN A 91 1.37 -9.03 1.93
CA GLN A 91 1.31 -7.59 2.23
C GLN A 91 0.50 -6.81 1.16
N ASN A 92 -0.82 -6.97 1.18
CA ASN A 92 -1.75 -6.53 0.15
C ASN A 92 -2.65 -5.35 0.61
N GLU A 93 -2.23 -4.57 1.60
CA GLU A 93 -3.03 -3.47 2.17
C GLU A 93 -2.49 -2.09 1.77
N HIS A 94 -1.88 -1.98 0.59
CA HIS A 94 -1.20 -0.78 0.07
C HIS A 94 -0.13 -0.20 1.01
N LEU A 95 0.41 -1.07 1.86
CA LEU A 95 1.63 -0.90 2.60
C LEU A 95 2.42 -2.19 2.46
N GLU A 96 3.67 -2.07 2.05
CA GLU A 96 4.62 -3.16 2.07
C GLU A 96 5.83 -2.77 2.89
N TYR A 97 6.41 -3.75 3.55
CA TYR A 97 7.56 -3.58 4.40
C TYR A 97 8.56 -4.74 4.27
N THR A 98 9.75 -4.46 4.75
CA THR A 98 10.83 -5.44 4.93
C THR A 98 11.55 -5.17 6.24
N LEU A 99 12.21 -6.20 6.76
CA LEU A 99 13.05 -6.11 7.94
C LEU A 99 14.50 -6.03 7.49
N LEU A 100 15.17 -4.94 7.85
CA LEU A 100 16.60 -4.79 7.67
C LEU A 100 17.31 -5.56 8.77
N MET A 101 17.96 -6.66 8.39
CA MET A 101 18.67 -7.54 9.31
C MET A 101 20.11 -7.05 9.54
N ARG A 102 20.62 -7.16 10.77
CA ARG A 102 22.03 -6.92 11.11
C ARG A 102 22.54 -7.99 12.07
N PRO A 103 23.84 -8.33 12.02
CA PRO A 103 24.43 -9.19 13.04
C PRO A 103 24.49 -8.44 14.37
N ASP A 104 24.20 -9.14 15.46
CA ASP A 104 24.51 -8.67 16.82
C ASP A 104 25.99 -8.90 17.17
N ALA A 105 26.37 -8.61 18.42
CA ALA A 105 27.74 -8.80 18.90
C ALA A 105 28.24 -10.25 18.84
N SER A 106 27.34 -11.24 18.78
CA SER A 106 27.66 -12.67 18.62
C SER A 106 27.73 -13.12 17.15
N GLY A 107 27.38 -12.23 16.21
CA GLY A 107 27.27 -12.54 14.78
C GLY A 107 25.89 -13.07 14.35
N THR A 108 24.93 -13.13 15.26
CA THR A 108 23.57 -13.62 14.96
C THR A 108 22.78 -12.55 14.22
N LEU A 109 22.22 -12.87 13.06
CA LEU A 109 21.38 -11.94 12.30
C LEU A 109 20.03 -11.72 13.01
N ARG A 110 19.72 -10.46 13.31
CA ARG A 110 18.51 -10.04 14.02
C ARG A 110 17.85 -8.85 13.33
N PRO A 111 16.52 -8.66 13.47
CA PRO A 111 15.80 -7.57 12.83
C PRO A 111 16.19 -6.24 13.46
N LYS A 112 16.93 -5.42 12.72
CA LYS A 112 17.46 -4.15 13.22
C LYS A 112 16.47 -3.00 13.02
N ARG A 113 15.88 -2.93 11.83
CA ARG A 113 14.96 -1.85 11.44
C ARG A 113 13.83 -2.40 10.59
N PHE A 114 12.68 -1.76 10.73
CA PHE A 114 11.51 -1.97 9.89
C PHE A 114 11.47 -0.85 8.86
N VAL A 115 11.20 -1.21 7.61
CA VAL A 115 11.16 -0.26 6.50
C VAL A 115 9.89 -0.52 5.71
N ALA A 116 9.00 0.47 5.65
CA ALA A 116 7.75 0.40 4.92
C ALA A 116 7.65 1.45 3.81
N THR A 117 6.85 1.14 2.79
CA THR A 117 6.50 2.04 1.69
C THR A 117 5.02 1.91 1.32
N THR A 118 4.45 3.02 0.87
CA THR A 118 3.16 3.10 0.15
C THR A 118 3.37 3.61 -1.29
N GLU A 119 4.61 3.73 -1.75
CA GLU A 119 4.92 4.25 -3.08
C GLU A 119 4.57 3.24 -4.18
N LEU A 120 3.77 3.65 -5.15
CA LEU A 120 3.37 2.82 -6.28
C LEU A 120 4.55 2.52 -7.22
N ALA A 121 4.73 1.25 -7.62
CA ALA A 121 5.78 0.85 -8.57
C ALA A 121 5.69 1.61 -9.89
N GLU A 122 4.48 1.94 -10.33
CA GLU A 122 4.22 2.64 -11.58
C GLU A 122 4.86 4.02 -11.61
N TRP A 123 4.87 4.77 -10.49
CA TRP A 123 5.56 6.06 -10.42
C TRP A 123 7.07 5.89 -10.61
N TRP A 124 7.67 4.93 -9.90
CA TRP A 124 9.11 4.64 -10.01
C TRP A 124 9.50 4.15 -11.39
N ARG A 125 8.64 3.33 -12.01
CA ARG A 125 8.81 2.88 -13.39
C ARG A 125 8.78 4.06 -14.34
N LEU A 126 7.78 4.93 -14.27
CA LEU A 126 7.69 6.11 -15.13
C LEU A 126 8.92 7.02 -14.99
N MET A 127 9.42 7.23 -13.77
CA MET A 127 10.71 7.92 -13.58
C MET A 127 11.83 7.23 -14.36
N ALA A 128 12.01 5.91 -14.23
CA ALA A 128 13.06 5.20 -14.95
C ALA A 128 12.89 5.24 -16.47
N LEU A 129 11.64 5.17 -16.96
CA LEU A 129 11.31 5.17 -18.38
C LEU A 129 11.61 6.52 -19.05
N HIS A 130 11.29 7.63 -18.39
CA HIS A 130 11.31 8.98 -18.98
C HIS A 130 12.52 9.83 -18.52
N ASP A 131 13.05 9.61 -17.32
CA ASP A 131 14.20 10.34 -16.77
C ASP A 131 15.06 9.41 -15.89
N ILE A 132 15.90 8.60 -16.53
CA ILE A 132 16.77 7.64 -15.84
C ILE A 132 17.70 8.31 -14.83
N ASP A 133 18.18 9.54 -15.11
CA ASP A 133 19.04 10.25 -14.18
C ASP A 133 18.25 10.76 -12.97
N GLY A 134 17.01 11.24 -13.19
CA GLY A 134 16.06 11.58 -12.14
C GLY A 134 15.74 10.39 -11.24
N PHE A 135 15.45 9.23 -11.83
CA PHE A 135 15.24 7.98 -11.11
C PHE A 135 16.44 7.61 -10.22
N LEU A 136 17.66 7.63 -10.75
CA LEU A 136 18.88 7.32 -9.98
C LEU A 136 19.12 8.35 -8.86
N ARG A 137 18.88 9.64 -9.12
CA ARG A 137 18.92 10.70 -8.08
C ARG A 137 17.89 10.46 -6.99
N SER A 138 16.67 10.03 -7.34
CA SER A 138 15.62 9.71 -6.36
C SER A 138 16.00 8.53 -5.48
N ILE A 139 16.58 7.46 -6.05
CA ILE A 139 17.13 6.35 -5.26
C ILE A 139 18.20 6.86 -4.28
N HIS A 140 19.15 7.67 -4.77
CA HIS A 140 20.21 8.20 -3.92
C HIS A 140 19.71 9.07 -2.78
N ARG A 141 18.72 9.94 -3.02
CA ARG A 141 18.11 10.75 -1.97
C ARG A 141 17.39 9.89 -0.93
N THR A 142 16.79 8.78 -1.36
CA THR A 142 15.98 7.88 -0.53
C THR A 142 16.84 6.97 0.35
N LEU A 143 17.81 6.31 -0.27
CA LEU A 143 18.59 5.25 0.38
C LEU A 143 19.98 5.71 0.82
N ARG A 144 20.40 6.91 0.42
CA ARG A 144 21.76 7.44 0.61
C ARG A 144 22.86 6.59 -0.07
N GLN A 145 22.47 5.73 -1.00
CA GLN A 145 23.34 4.87 -1.79
C GLN A 145 23.32 5.29 -3.26
N ARG A 146 24.46 5.21 -3.94
CA ARG A 146 24.56 5.57 -5.36
C ARG A 146 24.47 4.29 -6.20
N TYR A 147 23.59 4.32 -7.19
CA TYR A 147 23.45 3.26 -8.17
C TYR A 147 23.68 3.82 -9.56
N SER A 148 24.20 2.99 -10.46
CA SER A 148 24.28 3.27 -11.89
C SER A 148 23.18 2.54 -12.64
N CYS A 149 22.86 2.99 -13.85
CA CYS A 149 21.97 2.25 -14.76
C CYS A 149 22.50 0.83 -15.03
N ALA A 150 23.82 0.68 -15.15
CA ALA A 150 24.47 -0.62 -15.33
C ALA A 150 24.26 -1.55 -14.13
N ALA A 151 24.37 -1.02 -12.90
CA ALA A 151 24.11 -1.81 -11.69
C ALA A 151 22.63 -2.26 -11.63
N LEU A 152 21.70 -1.35 -11.90
CA LEU A 152 20.26 -1.65 -11.75
C LEU A 152 19.69 -2.45 -12.92
N PHE A 153 20.14 -2.24 -14.15
CA PHE A 153 19.52 -2.79 -15.37
C PHE A 153 20.47 -3.62 -16.24
N GLY A 154 21.76 -3.74 -15.87
CA GLY A 154 22.75 -4.50 -16.63
C GLY A 154 23.22 -3.83 -17.93
N ILE A 155 22.82 -2.57 -18.18
CA ILE A 155 23.16 -1.82 -19.40
C ILE A 155 23.53 -0.37 -19.06
N SER A 156 24.28 0.29 -19.95
CA SER A 156 24.61 1.71 -19.78
C SER A 156 23.36 2.61 -19.89
N ALA A 157 23.45 3.83 -19.33
CA ALA A 157 22.37 4.80 -19.44
C ALA A 157 22.05 5.19 -20.90
N ASP A 158 23.07 5.27 -21.76
CA ASP A 158 22.88 5.55 -23.19
C ASP A 158 22.16 4.40 -23.90
N CYS A 159 22.53 3.15 -23.59
CA CYS A 159 21.83 1.99 -24.10
C CYS A 159 20.37 1.96 -23.62
N TRP A 160 20.12 2.25 -22.34
CA TRP A 160 18.78 2.38 -21.78
C TRP A 160 17.94 3.42 -22.54
N ARG A 161 18.49 4.61 -22.79
CA ARG A 161 17.85 5.68 -23.58
C ARG A 161 17.63 5.32 -25.05
N GLY A 162 18.37 4.34 -25.58
CA GLY A 162 18.16 3.78 -26.92
C GLY A 162 17.05 2.73 -27.01
N LEU A 163 16.61 2.15 -25.89
CA LEU A 163 15.54 1.14 -25.89
C LEU A 163 14.15 1.76 -26.09
N SER A 164 13.24 1.00 -26.72
CA SER A 164 11.79 1.29 -26.72
C SER A 164 11.22 1.27 -25.30
N ILE A 165 10.14 2.01 -25.04
CA ILE A 165 9.42 2.00 -23.77
C ILE A 165 9.05 0.57 -23.33
N ASP A 166 8.53 -0.26 -24.22
CA ASP A 166 8.13 -1.65 -23.87
C ASP A 166 9.32 -2.48 -23.35
N ARG A 167 10.48 -2.39 -24.01
CA ARG A 167 11.70 -3.06 -23.54
C ARG A 167 12.18 -2.52 -22.20
N ARG A 168 12.14 -1.20 -21.99
CA ARG A 168 12.50 -0.60 -20.69
C ARG A 168 11.54 -1.06 -19.59
N THR A 169 10.24 -1.12 -19.86
CA THR A 169 9.21 -1.64 -18.95
C THR A 169 9.50 -3.09 -18.58
N ALA A 170 9.71 -3.96 -19.56
CA ALA A 170 10.02 -5.37 -19.32
C ALA A 170 11.31 -5.56 -18.50
N LEU A 171 12.35 -4.77 -18.78
CA LEU A 171 13.59 -4.76 -18.00
C LEU A 171 13.35 -4.25 -16.57
N PHE A 172 12.61 -3.18 -16.39
CA PHE A 172 12.28 -2.63 -15.07
C PHE A 172 11.52 -3.65 -14.22
N ASP A 173 10.46 -4.21 -14.77
CA ASP A 173 9.60 -5.18 -14.08
C ASP A 173 10.41 -6.42 -13.67
N ARG A 174 11.22 -6.97 -14.59
CA ARG A 174 12.08 -8.13 -14.31
C ARG A 174 13.16 -7.82 -13.28
N ARG A 175 13.83 -6.67 -13.39
CA ARG A 175 15.00 -6.33 -12.56
C ARG A 175 14.62 -5.82 -11.18
N LEU A 176 13.50 -5.11 -11.02
CA LEU A 176 13.19 -4.36 -9.79
C LEU A 176 11.82 -4.66 -9.18
N ILE A 177 10.85 -5.19 -9.93
CA ILE A 177 9.53 -5.56 -9.39
C ILE A 177 9.48 -7.05 -9.05
N GLY A 178 9.94 -7.94 -9.93
CA GLY A 178 9.74 -9.38 -9.79
C GLY A 178 8.34 -9.82 -10.22
N ARG A 179 8.00 -11.10 -9.96
CA ARG A 179 6.74 -11.73 -10.36
C ARG A 179 6.25 -12.69 -9.26
N GLY A 180 5.70 -12.11 -8.19
CA GLY A 180 5.12 -12.88 -7.09
C GLY A 180 6.16 -13.55 -6.18
N PRO A 181 5.72 -14.40 -5.25
CA PRO A 181 6.55 -14.90 -4.15
C PRO A 181 7.72 -15.79 -4.59
N HIS A 182 7.58 -16.51 -5.72
CA HIS A 182 8.59 -17.44 -6.21
C HIS A 182 9.57 -16.84 -7.23
N GLN A 183 9.34 -15.61 -7.68
CA GLN A 183 10.19 -14.94 -8.67
C GLN A 183 10.55 -13.54 -8.17
N PRO A 184 11.49 -13.42 -7.21
CA PRO A 184 11.97 -12.12 -6.78
C PRO A 184 12.57 -11.33 -7.95
N PRO A 185 12.64 -9.99 -7.84
CA PRO A 185 13.36 -9.18 -8.80
C PRO A 185 14.82 -9.61 -8.88
N GLU A 186 15.41 -9.58 -10.08
CA GLU A 186 16.81 -9.97 -10.29
C GLU A 186 17.81 -9.09 -9.52
N HIS A 187 17.46 -7.84 -9.25
CA HIS A 187 18.27 -6.93 -8.44
C HIS A 187 17.64 -6.74 -7.06
N PRO A 188 18.43 -6.85 -5.96
CA PRO A 188 17.88 -6.93 -4.61
C PRO A 188 17.38 -5.61 -4.03
N LEU A 189 17.56 -4.48 -4.74
CA LEU A 189 17.20 -3.12 -4.29
C LEU A 189 15.83 -3.07 -3.64
N ASN A 190 14.79 -3.53 -4.34
CA ASN A 190 13.43 -3.43 -3.84
C ASN A 190 13.15 -4.48 -2.75
N VAL A 191 13.80 -5.65 -2.78
CA VAL A 191 13.71 -6.68 -1.73
C VAL A 191 14.25 -6.16 -0.40
N GLN A 192 15.43 -5.53 -0.44
CA GLN A 192 16.16 -5.10 0.75
C GLN A 192 15.63 -3.79 1.36
N HIS A 193 14.98 -2.95 0.54
CA HIS A 193 14.63 -1.60 0.98
C HIS A 193 13.14 -1.28 0.92
N ALA A 194 12.29 -2.19 0.40
CA ALA A 194 10.88 -1.93 0.11
C ALA A 194 10.73 -0.53 -0.51
N LEU A 195 11.35 -0.33 -1.67
CA LEU A 195 11.42 1.00 -2.30
C LEU A 195 10.02 1.43 -2.77
N PHE A 196 9.28 0.51 -3.37
CA PHE A 196 7.92 0.69 -3.87
C PHE A 196 7.13 -0.62 -3.80
N LEU A 197 5.81 -0.53 -3.79
CA LEU A 197 4.87 -1.65 -3.73
C LEU A 197 5.09 -2.63 -4.89
N SER A 198 5.12 -3.93 -4.61
CA SER A 198 5.39 -4.99 -5.58
C SER A 198 4.25 -6.00 -5.70
N ASN A 199 3.37 -6.08 -4.70
CA ASN A 199 2.20 -6.91 -4.73
C ASN A 199 1.18 -6.34 -5.74
N PRO A 200 0.70 -7.13 -6.73
CA PRO A 200 -0.27 -6.64 -7.72
C PRO A 200 -1.56 -6.07 -7.12
N ALA A 201 -1.97 -6.56 -5.94
CA ALA A 201 -3.14 -6.07 -5.21
C ALA A 201 -2.97 -4.64 -4.66
N ASN A 202 -1.74 -4.11 -4.71
CA ASN A 202 -1.35 -2.75 -4.32
C ASN A 202 -1.02 -1.85 -5.52
N SER A 203 -1.27 -2.32 -6.76
CA SER A 203 -1.00 -1.56 -7.98
C SER A 203 -1.87 -0.31 -8.11
N LEU A 204 -1.47 0.63 -8.97
CA LEU A 204 -2.27 1.82 -9.27
C LEU A 204 -3.65 1.44 -9.80
N ILE A 205 -3.72 0.42 -10.68
CA ILE A 205 -4.99 -0.02 -11.27
C ILE A 205 -5.91 -0.61 -10.20
N ALA A 206 -5.40 -1.49 -9.33
CA ALA A 206 -6.18 -2.05 -8.23
C ALA A 206 -6.68 -0.94 -7.29
N PHE A 207 -5.84 0.06 -7.01
CA PHE A 207 -6.22 1.20 -6.20
C PHE A 207 -7.34 2.03 -6.86
N LEU A 208 -7.20 2.38 -8.13
CA LEU A 208 -8.20 3.16 -8.88
C LEU A 208 -9.53 2.41 -9.04
N GLU A 209 -9.48 1.09 -9.25
CA GLU A 209 -10.68 0.23 -9.27
C GLU A 209 -11.46 0.31 -7.96
N MET A 210 -10.78 0.27 -6.81
CA MET A 210 -11.45 0.39 -5.51
C MET A 210 -12.03 1.79 -5.30
N VAL A 211 -11.31 2.85 -5.66
CA VAL A 211 -11.82 4.23 -5.57
C VAL A 211 -13.07 4.37 -6.44
N HIS A 212 -13.01 3.90 -7.69
CA HIS A 212 -14.10 3.95 -8.65
C HIS A 212 -15.32 3.14 -8.21
N ALA A 213 -15.13 1.93 -7.68
CA ALA A 213 -16.22 1.11 -7.16
C ALA A 213 -16.84 1.73 -5.90
N GLY A 214 -16.02 2.27 -5.00
CA GLY A 214 -16.46 2.83 -3.72
C GLY A 214 -17.15 4.20 -3.84
N ALA A 215 -16.85 4.97 -4.88
CA ALA A 215 -17.43 6.29 -5.15
C ALA A 215 -18.86 6.22 -5.70
N ARG A 216 -19.76 5.46 -5.07
CA ARG A 216 -21.18 5.39 -5.46
C ARG A 216 -22.09 5.61 -4.26
N ALA A 217 -23.22 6.26 -4.47
CA ALA A 217 -24.23 6.50 -3.44
C ALA A 217 -25.02 5.22 -3.14
N PHE A 218 -24.39 4.27 -2.44
CA PHE A 218 -24.98 2.99 -2.10
C PHE A 218 -26.05 3.11 -1.00
N VAL A 219 -27.26 2.69 -1.32
CA VAL A 219 -28.42 2.69 -0.41
C VAL A 219 -29.04 1.30 -0.35
N SER A 220 -29.67 1.01 0.77
CA SER A 220 -30.42 -0.22 1.04
C SER A 220 -31.69 0.12 1.82
N GLY A 221 -32.62 -0.82 1.98
CA GLY A 221 -33.96 -0.55 2.54
C GLY A 221 -35.05 -0.38 1.48
N THR A 222 -36.23 0.04 1.92
CA THR A 222 -37.38 0.31 1.03
C THR A 222 -37.31 1.73 0.45
N ALA A 223 -38.08 2.00 -0.61
CA ALA A 223 -38.15 3.33 -1.21
C ALA A 223 -38.52 4.42 -0.20
N ASP A 224 -39.42 4.12 0.74
CA ASP A 224 -39.91 5.06 1.76
C ASP A 224 -38.97 5.23 2.96
N ARG A 225 -38.03 4.30 3.15
CA ARG A 225 -37.10 4.28 4.28
C ARG A 225 -35.70 3.87 3.82
N PRO A 226 -35.06 4.67 2.95
CA PRO A 226 -33.71 4.38 2.52
C PRO A 226 -32.76 4.55 3.69
N ARG A 227 -31.76 3.67 3.75
CA ARG A 227 -30.61 3.79 4.63
C ARG A 227 -29.34 3.63 3.82
N ARG A 228 -28.21 4.05 4.39
CA ARG A 228 -26.92 3.68 3.82
C ARG A 228 -26.81 2.16 3.79
N ALA A 229 -26.34 1.63 2.66
CA ALA A 229 -25.98 0.22 2.57
C ALA A 229 -24.87 -0.08 3.57
N ARG A 230 -24.90 -1.23 4.25
CA ARG A 230 -23.76 -1.72 5.03
C ARG A 230 -22.64 -2.10 4.06
N ILE A 231 -21.39 -2.06 4.52
CA ILE A 231 -20.26 -2.41 3.65
C ILE A 231 -20.36 -3.84 3.12
N GLU A 232 -20.78 -4.76 3.99
CA GLU A 232 -21.08 -6.13 3.61
C GLU A 232 -22.13 -6.23 2.48
N GLU A 233 -23.18 -5.41 2.51
CA GLU A 233 -24.23 -5.41 1.48
C GLU A 233 -23.70 -4.90 0.14
N VAL A 234 -22.82 -3.90 0.17
CA VAL A 234 -22.16 -3.38 -1.03
C VAL A 234 -21.33 -4.49 -1.66
N PHE A 235 -20.44 -5.14 -0.90
CA PHE A 235 -19.55 -6.17 -1.41
C PHE A 235 -20.29 -7.46 -1.83
N ALA A 236 -21.38 -7.80 -1.14
CA ALA A 236 -22.23 -8.93 -1.54
C ALA A 236 -22.95 -8.65 -2.86
N ALA A 237 -23.46 -7.42 -3.06
CA ALA A 237 -24.15 -7.03 -4.28
C ALA A 237 -23.21 -6.89 -5.49
N THR A 238 -21.93 -6.61 -5.26
CA THR A 238 -20.92 -6.52 -6.34
C THR A 238 -20.15 -7.81 -6.58
N ASP A 239 -20.46 -8.90 -5.86
CA ASP A 239 -19.72 -10.16 -5.90
C ASP A 239 -18.21 -9.98 -5.65
N ARG A 240 -17.87 -9.20 -4.62
CA ARG A 240 -16.49 -8.84 -4.24
C ARG A 240 -16.16 -9.21 -2.81
N ALA A 241 -16.52 -10.44 -2.43
CA ALA A 241 -16.20 -10.99 -1.10
C ALA A 241 -14.68 -10.99 -0.82
N ASP A 242 -13.86 -11.17 -1.86
CA ASP A 242 -12.40 -11.06 -1.82
C ASP A 242 -11.94 -9.70 -1.26
N ALA A 243 -12.55 -8.61 -1.72
CA ALA A 243 -12.19 -7.26 -1.34
C ALA A 243 -12.74 -6.88 0.05
N TYR A 244 -13.90 -7.44 0.45
CA TYR A 244 -14.45 -7.27 1.80
C TYR A 244 -13.51 -7.80 2.89
N CYS A 245 -12.76 -8.87 2.59
CA CYS A 245 -11.85 -9.51 3.53
C CYS A 245 -10.50 -8.82 3.70
N ARG A 246 -10.22 -7.79 2.89
CA ARG A 246 -9.07 -6.90 3.05
C ARG A 246 -9.47 -5.64 3.81
N ALA A 247 -8.53 -5.04 4.52
CA ALA A 247 -8.74 -3.81 5.25
C ALA A 247 -8.90 -2.61 4.31
N ALA A 248 -8.04 -2.50 3.28
CA ALA A 248 -8.01 -1.36 2.38
C ALA A 248 -9.30 -1.16 1.58
N PRO A 249 -9.83 -2.15 0.82
CA PRO A 249 -11.03 -1.94 0.02
C PRO A 249 -12.26 -1.66 0.89
N ALA A 250 -12.38 -2.34 2.03
CA ALA A 250 -13.48 -2.18 2.96
C ALA A 250 -13.50 -0.78 3.61
N ALA A 251 -12.34 -0.30 4.08
CA ALA A 251 -12.21 1.03 4.67
C ALA A 251 -12.39 2.13 3.62
N LEU A 252 -11.81 1.98 2.43
CA LEU A 252 -11.90 2.95 1.35
C LEU A 252 -13.34 3.11 0.85
N THR A 253 -14.03 1.99 0.58
CA THR A 253 -15.44 2.00 0.18
C THR A 253 -16.31 2.66 1.24
N ARG A 254 -16.05 2.39 2.52
CA ARG A 254 -16.76 3.02 3.64
C ARG A 254 -16.52 4.51 3.71
N GLY A 255 -15.25 4.93 3.71
CA GLY A 255 -14.87 6.32 3.82
C GLY A 255 -15.42 7.14 2.67
N ILE A 256 -15.24 6.68 1.42
CA ILE A 256 -15.79 7.38 0.25
C ILE A 256 -17.32 7.47 0.34
N ARG A 257 -18.02 6.34 0.57
CA ARG A 257 -19.49 6.32 0.67
C ARG A 257 -20.00 7.30 1.72
N ASP A 258 -19.40 7.30 2.90
CA ASP A 258 -19.85 8.16 4.01
C ASP A 258 -19.60 9.65 3.73
N LEU A 259 -18.57 9.96 2.93
CA LEU A 259 -18.27 11.32 2.48
C LEU A 259 -19.19 11.80 1.36
N ILE A 260 -19.49 10.96 0.37
CA ILE A 260 -20.37 11.32 -0.75
C ILE A 260 -21.86 11.28 -0.37
N LEU A 261 -22.26 10.43 0.58
CA LEU A 261 -23.65 10.26 1.01
C LEU A 261 -23.77 10.35 2.54
N PRO A 262 -23.63 11.56 3.13
CA PRO A 262 -23.71 11.77 4.57
C PRO A 262 -25.12 11.53 5.15
N ASP A 263 -26.16 11.65 4.33
CA ASP A 263 -27.56 11.33 4.64
C ASP A 263 -28.13 10.44 3.53
N PRO A 264 -28.69 9.24 3.84
CA PRO A 264 -29.26 8.35 2.82
C PRO A 264 -30.49 8.93 2.09
N THR A 265 -31.18 9.91 2.67
CA THR A 265 -32.31 10.62 2.06
C THR A 265 -31.86 11.88 1.31
N GLY A 266 -30.68 12.39 1.65
CA GLY A 266 -30.11 13.60 1.09
C GLY A 266 -29.49 13.44 -0.31
N PRO A 267 -29.07 14.56 -0.92
CA PRO A 267 -28.33 14.56 -2.17
C PRO A 267 -26.88 14.10 -1.94
N ALA A 268 -26.33 13.37 -2.91
CA ALA A 268 -24.94 12.93 -2.87
C ALA A 268 -23.97 14.07 -3.28
N ARG A 269 -22.67 13.89 -3.03
CA ARG A 269 -21.59 14.82 -3.38
C ARG A 269 -20.57 14.12 -4.25
N ARG A 270 -19.94 14.87 -5.16
CA ARG A 270 -18.78 14.37 -5.89
C ARG A 270 -17.56 14.28 -4.97
N ALA A 271 -16.71 13.30 -5.20
CA ALA A 271 -15.43 13.13 -4.54
C ALA A 271 -14.31 13.08 -5.57
N ALA A 272 -13.12 13.49 -5.16
CA ALA A 272 -11.89 13.33 -5.92
C ALA A 272 -10.77 12.90 -4.99
N MET A 273 -9.75 12.26 -5.56
CA MET A 273 -8.48 12.08 -4.89
C MET A 273 -7.78 13.44 -4.74
N ALA A 274 -7.32 13.77 -3.54
CA ALA A 274 -6.64 15.03 -3.29
C ALA A 274 -5.32 15.12 -4.05
N GLU A 275 -4.87 16.34 -4.34
CA GLU A 275 -3.58 16.60 -4.97
C GLU A 275 -2.47 16.81 -3.92
N PRO A 276 -1.25 16.25 -4.12
CA PRO A 276 -0.92 15.20 -5.08
C PRO A 276 -1.66 13.88 -4.83
N PHE A 277 -1.88 13.13 -5.92
CA PHE A 277 -2.41 11.77 -5.88
C PHE A 277 -1.41 10.83 -5.19
N GLY A 278 -1.91 9.98 -4.28
CA GLY A 278 -1.09 8.97 -3.63
C GLY A 278 -1.79 8.32 -2.45
N ILE A 279 -1.08 7.38 -1.82
CA ILE A 279 -1.45 6.68 -0.60
C ILE A 279 -0.39 7.05 0.43
N TYR A 280 -0.82 7.48 1.61
CA TYR A 280 0.05 8.11 2.60
C TYR A 280 -0.01 7.39 3.93
N MET A 281 1.10 7.44 4.66
CA MET A 281 1.17 7.07 6.07
C MET A 281 0.76 8.29 6.90
N HIS A 282 -0.37 8.18 7.58
CA HIS A 282 -0.94 9.25 8.41
C HIS A 282 -0.41 9.26 9.84
N GLY A 283 0.24 8.16 10.26
CA GLY A 283 0.87 8.05 11.56
C GLY A 283 1.19 6.60 11.91
N ILE A 284 1.91 6.43 13.02
CA ILE A 284 2.18 5.14 13.64
C ILE A 284 1.87 5.24 15.14
N ASP A 285 1.08 4.30 15.66
CA ASP A 285 0.80 4.21 17.09
C ASP A 285 1.78 3.25 17.77
N THR A 286 2.79 3.83 18.44
CA THR A 286 3.81 3.06 19.14
C THR A 286 3.54 2.93 20.64
N GLN A 287 2.38 3.38 21.15
CA GLN A 287 2.12 3.44 22.59
C GLN A 287 2.11 2.05 23.24
N ARG A 288 1.76 1.02 22.47
CA ARG A 288 1.75 -0.38 22.94
C ARG A 288 3.12 -1.06 22.92
N PHE A 289 4.16 -0.40 22.41
CA PHE A 289 5.49 -1.00 22.28
C PHE A 289 6.40 -0.47 23.38
N THR A 290 7.09 -1.37 24.10
CA THR A 290 7.97 -0.98 25.19
C THR A 290 9.34 -1.63 25.09
N LEU A 291 10.36 -0.89 25.49
CA LEU A 291 11.73 -1.38 25.63
C LEU A 291 12.09 -1.38 27.11
N GLY A 292 12.24 -2.57 27.71
CA GLY A 292 12.47 -2.68 29.15
C GLY A 292 11.38 -2.03 30.00
N GLY A 293 10.13 -2.01 29.51
CA GLY A 293 8.98 -1.37 30.18
C GLY A 293 8.85 0.15 29.95
N ALA A 294 9.80 0.79 29.26
CA ALA A 294 9.73 2.21 28.92
C ALA A 294 9.17 2.44 27.50
N PRO A 295 8.55 3.61 27.22
CA PRO A 295 8.18 4.01 25.87
C PRO A 295 9.39 4.06 24.93
N LEU A 296 9.14 3.82 23.64
CA LEU A 296 10.20 3.86 22.62
C LEU A 296 10.68 5.30 22.33
N PRO A 297 11.95 5.50 21.98
CA PRO A 297 12.46 6.80 21.58
C PRO A 297 11.73 7.33 20.33
N GLY A 298 11.23 8.58 20.38
CA GLY A 298 10.59 9.20 19.22
C GLY A 298 11.52 9.34 18.00
N SER A 299 12.85 9.39 18.23
CA SER A 299 13.87 9.42 17.17
C SER A 299 13.96 8.14 16.34
N TRP A 300 13.37 7.05 16.81
CA TRP A 300 13.32 5.79 16.06
C TRP A 300 12.33 5.84 14.89
N THR A 301 11.36 6.75 14.90
CA THR A 301 10.38 6.92 13.83
C THR A 301 10.89 7.97 12.83
N ARG A 302 11.18 7.54 11.60
CA ARG A 302 11.73 8.40 10.54
C ARG A 302 10.87 8.32 9.29
N PHE A 303 10.00 9.30 9.12
CA PHE A 303 9.23 9.47 7.90
C PHE A 303 10.05 10.10 6.78
N SER A 304 9.81 9.69 5.54
CA SER A 304 10.45 10.24 4.35
C SER A 304 9.56 10.07 3.12
N ARG A 305 10.07 10.49 1.94
CA ARG A 305 9.37 10.41 0.65
C ARG A 305 7.98 11.06 0.70
N GLY A 306 8.01 12.38 0.85
CA GLY A 306 6.82 13.22 0.92
C GLY A 306 7.05 14.42 1.82
N ARG A 307 5.97 15.06 2.26
CA ARG A 307 5.96 16.13 3.25
C ARG A 307 5.03 15.78 4.40
N ASP A 308 5.00 16.63 5.42
CA ASP A 308 4.12 16.44 6.58
C ASP A 308 2.66 16.20 6.17
N GLY A 309 2.04 15.21 6.81
CA GLY A 309 0.72 14.67 6.47
C GLY A 309 0.62 13.87 5.17
N ARG A 310 1.73 13.64 4.44
CA ARG A 310 1.77 12.97 3.12
C ARG A 310 3.04 12.13 2.92
N PHE A 311 3.56 11.54 3.98
CA PHE A 311 4.73 10.66 3.89
C PHE A 311 4.33 9.33 3.24
N MET A 312 5.22 8.78 2.42
CA MET A 312 4.99 7.48 1.74
C MET A 312 6.02 6.43 2.15
N ARG A 313 7.00 6.80 2.99
CA ARG A 313 8.03 5.88 3.50
C ARG A 313 8.24 6.08 4.98
N LEU A 314 8.39 4.99 5.71
CA LEU A 314 8.73 4.96 7.11
C LEU A 314 9.93 4.03 7.34
N GLU A 315 10.93 4.52 8.05
CA GLU A 315 11.93 3.68 8.70
C GLU A 315 11.69 3.75 10.22
N PHE A 316 11.64 2.58 10.86
CA PHE A 316 11.40 2.44 12.28
C PHE A 316 12.48 1.58 12.93
N GLY A 317 13.03 2.05 14.05
CA GLY A 317 13.94 1.28 14.90
C GLY A 317 15.28 1.97 15.15
N PRO A 318 16.15 1.31 15.92
CA PRO A 318 17.45 1.83 16.33
C PRO A 318 18.39 2.08 15.14
N THR A 319 19.33 3.00 15.35
CA THR A 319 20.45 3.21 14.42
C THR A 319 21.43 2.03 14.44
N ASP A 320 22.27 1.91 13.41
CA ASP A 320 23.29 0.84 13.34
C ASP A 320 24.34 0.93 14.47
N ALA A 321 24.47 2.09 15.14
CA ALA A 321 25.39 2.30 16.26
C ALA A 321 24.82 1.87 17.63
N GLU A 322 23.49 1.80 17.77
CA GLU A 322 22.86 1.32 19.01
C GLU A 322 22.94 -0.22 19.08
N PRO A 323 23.11 -0.85 20.25
CA PRO A 323 23.21 -2.31 20.35
C PRO A 323 21.84 -3.03 20.31
N LEU A 324 20.74 -2.28 20.21
CA LEU A 324 19.36 -2.76 20.32
C LEU A 324 18.81 -3.26 18.98
N PHE A 325 17.83 -4.15 19.03
CA PHE A 325 17.11 -4.73 17.89
C PHE A 325 15.60 -4.66 18.10
N LEU A 326 14.82 -4.88 17.04
CA LEU A 326 13.35 -4.83 17.12
C LEU A 326 12.79 -5.92 18.02
N ASP A 327 13.38 -7.12 18.00
CA ASP A 327 12.99 -8.25 18.84
C ASP A 327 13.40 -8.09 20.32
N ASP A 328 14.11 -7.02 20.69
CA ASP A 328 14.27 -6.59 22.09
C ASP A 328 13.03 -5.84 22.63
N ILE A 329 12.19 -5.34 21.73
CA ILE A 329 10.96 -4.61 22.06
C ILE A 329 9.85 -5.60 22.40
N ARG A 330 8.93 -5.22 23.29
CA ARG A 330 7.79 -6.02 23.72
C ARG A 330 6.47 -5.36 23.33
N VAL A 331 5.50 -6.18 22.93
CA VAL A 331 4.14 -5.74 22.59
C VAL A 331 3.24 -5.84 23.82
N GLY A 332 3.05 -4.72 24.50
CA GLY A 332 2.37 -4.60 25.78
C GLY A 332 3.33 -4.50 26.97
N THR A 333 2.76 -4.44 28.17
CA THR A 333 3.49 -4.28 29.44
C THR A 333 3.39 -5.51 30.35
N GLN A 334 2.58 -6.50 29.97
CA GLN A 334 2.37 -7.72 30.72
C GLN A 334 3.63 -8.62 30.72
N THR A 335 3.83 -9.36 31.81
CA THR A 335 4.87 -10.39 31.91
C THR A 335 4.67 -11.44 30.80
N GLY A 336 5.73 -11.72 30.03
CA GLY A 336 5.66 -12.64 28.90
C GLY A 336 5.08 -12.04 27.62
N ALA A 337 4.95 -10.71 27.54
CA ALA A 337 4.61 -10.02 26.29
C ALA A 337 5.51 -10.51 25.13
N PRO A 338 4.95 -10.76 23.94
CA PRO A 338 5.72 -11.27 22.81
C PRO A 338 6.71 -10.21 22.30
N PRO A 339 7.82 -10.63 21.66
CA PRO A 339 8.71 -9.72 20.97
C PRO A 339 7.98 -9.03 19.81
N LEU A 340 8.36 -7.78 19.53
CA LEU A 340 7.81 -7.02 18.40
C LEU A 340 8.17 -7.68 17.07
N ARG A 341 7.16 -7.90 16.22
CA ARG A 341 7.31 -8.35 14.83
C ARG A 341 7.12 -7.17 13.86
N GLY A 342 7.56 -7.33 12.61
CA GLY A 342 7.28 -6.38 11.54
C GLY A 342 5.77 -6.25 11.30
N TYR A 343 5.04 -7.36 11.37
CA TYR A 343 3.58 -7.40 11.30
C TYR A 343 2.90 -6.49 12.33
N ASP A 344 3.39 -6.46 13.58
CA ASP A 344 2.84 -5.61 14.64
C ASP A 344 3.05 -4.12 14.35
N LEU A 345 4.20 -3.76 13.75
CA LEU A 345 4.47 -2.40 13.30
C LEU A 345 3.57 -2.02 12.12
N ALA A 346 3.40 -2.90 11.14
CA ALA A 346 2.45 -2.68 10.04
C ALA A 346 1.02 -2.47 10.56
N ALA A 347 0.61 -3.23 11.58
CA ALA A 347 -0.70 -3.11 12.22
C ALA A 347 -0.89 -1.78 12.97
N ALA A 348 0.20 -1.14 13.37
CA ALA A 348 0.20 0.15 14.06
C ALA A 348 0.23 1.36 13.11
N ILE A 349 0.45 1.14 11.81
CA ILE A 349 0.51 2.22 10.83
C ILE A 349 -0.88 2.47 10.24
N SER A 350 -1.33 3.71 10.32
CA SER A 350 -2.53 4.19 9.63
C SER A 350 -2.14 4.63 8.22
N VAL A 351 -2.63 3.92 7.20
CA VAL A 351 -2.38 4.23 5.79
C VAL A 351 -3.65 4.51 5.03
N GLY A 352 -3.55 5.33 3.99
CA GLY A 352 -4.64 5.50 3.04
C GLY A 352 -4.54 6.79 2.23
N PRO A 353 -5.45 7.02 1.28
CA PRO A 353 -5.47 8.23 0.49
C PRO A 353 -6.06 9.41 1.26
N ILE A 354 -5.92 10.58 0.64
CA ILE A 354 -6.62 11.79 1.04
C ILE A 354 -7.64 12.09 -0.03
N LEU A 355 -8.88 12.34 0.37
CA LEU A 355 -9.99 12.67 -0.52
C LEU A 355 -10.42 14.11 -0.33
N CYS A 356 -10.97 14.69 -1.39
CA CYS A 356 -11.72 15.94 -1.35
C CYS A 356 -13.16 15.66 -1.77
N VAL A 357 -14.11 16.38 -1.18
CA VAL A 357 -15.52 16.33 -1.59
C VAL A 357 -16.00 17.71 -2.01
N GLU A 358 -16.95 17.72 -2.92
CA GLU A 358 -17.66 18.92 -3.32
C GLU A 358 -18.39 19.53 -2.13
N GLY A 359 -18.31 20.86 -1.98
CA GLY A 359 -18.97 21.56 -0.87
C GLY A 359 -20.48 21.63 -1.05
N ARG A 360 -20.94 21.54 -2.30
CA ARG A 360 -22.35 21.49 -2.68
C ARG A 360 -22.76 20.08 -3.06
N ALA A 361 -24.03 19.77 -2.86
CA ALA A 361 -24.56 18.48 -3.24
C ALA A 361 -24.97 18.48 -4.72
N CYS A 362 -24.78 17.36 -5.39
CA CYS A 362 -25.17 17.17 -6.78
C CYS A 362 -26.68 17.00 -6.86
N GLN A 363 -27.35 17.77 -7.72
CA GLN A 363 -28.81 17.79 -7.79
C GLN A 363 -29.41 16.46 -8.30
N GLU A 364 -28.68 15.68 -9.09
CA GLU A 364 -29.19 14.47 -9.76
C GLU A 364 -28.20 13.29 -9.73
N ALA A 365 -27.57 13.03 -8.59
CA ALA A 365 -26.70 11.87 -8.47
C ALA A 365 -27.50 10.55 -8.39
N PRO A 366 -27.26 9.57 -9.30
CA PRO A 366 -27.95 8.30 -9.25
C PRO A 366 -27.58 7.52 -7.98
N ARG A 367 -28.60 6.99 -7.30
CA ARG A 367 -28.43 6.09 -6.16
C ARG A 367 -28.25 4.67 -6.64
N THR A 368 -27.30 3.96 -6.05
CA THR A 368 -27.11 2.52 -6.31
C THR A 368 -27.84 1.75 -5.22
N HIS A 369 -29.00 1.20 -5.53
CA HIS A 369 -29.74 0.35 -4.61
C HIS A 369 -29.12 -1.05 -4.57
N VAL A 370 -28.74 -1.50 -3.37
CA VAL A 370 -28.23 -2.85 -3.15
C VAL A 370 -29.17 -3.64 -2.24
N PRO A 371 -29.33 -4.96 -2.45
CA PRO A 371 -30.15 -5.79 -1.58
C PRO A 371 -29.64 -5.75 -0.14
N ALA A 372 -30.55 -5.72 0.82
CA ALA A 372 -30.19 -6.01 2.20
C ALA A 372 -29.81 -7.48 2.33
N CYS A 373 -28.71 -7.76 3.04
CA CYS A 373 -28.33 -9.11 3.44
C CYS A 373 -28.31 -9.19 4.98
N ALA A 374 -28.27 -10.40 5.54
CA ALA A 374 -28.09 -10.56 6.98
C ALA A 374 -26.65 -10.20 7.40
N PRO A 375 -26.41 -9.71 8.62
CA PRO A 375 -25.05 -9.63 9.15
C PRO A 375 -24.36 -11.01 9.16
N GLY A 376 -23.11 -11.08 8.69
CA GLY A 376 -22.37 -12.33 8.60
C GLY A 376 -22.67 -13.16 7.35
N THR A 377 -23.31 -12.55 6.34
CA THR A 377 -23.43 -13.13 5.00
C THR A 377 -22.06 -13.31 4.35
N LEU A 378 -21.16 -12.32 4.50
CA LEU A 378 -19.77 -12.44 4.06
C LEU A 378 -18.90 -12.82 5.25
N VAL A 379 -18.33 -14.02 5.19
CA VAL A 379 -17.41 -14.55 6.19
C VAL A 379 -16.02 -14.67 5.59
N CYS A 380 -15.05 -14.03 6.23
CA CYS A 380 -13.64 -14.11 5.86
C CYS A 380 -12.96 -15.26 6.56
N GLY A 381 -11.94 -15.85 5.93
CA GLY A 381 -11.13 -16.88 6.59
C GLY A 381 -11.73 -18.28 6.66
N LEU A 382 -12.84 -18.55 5.96
CA LEU A 382 -13.39 -19.91 5.92
C LEU A 382 -12.35 -20.89 5.34
N PRO A 383 -12.08 -22.05 5.98
CA PRO A 383 -11.05 -22.99 5.52
C PRO A 383 -11.21 -23.41 4.06
N ASP A 384 -12.46 -23.58 3.61
CA ASP A 384 -12.81 -23.98 2.25
C ASP A 384 -12.94 -22.80 1.26
N SER A 385 -12.57 -21.59 1.66
CA SER A 385 -12.52 -20.48 0.70
C SER A 385 -11.33 -20.65 -0.25
N PRO A 386 -11.45 -20.24 -1.54
CA PRO A 386 -10.32 -20.28 -2.47
C PRO A 386 -9.08 -19.55 -1.93
N ARG A 387 -9.27 -18.40 -1.29
CA ARG A 387 -8.17 -17.60 -0.72
C ARG A 387 -7.50 -18.32 0.46
N SER A 388 -8.27 -18.89 1.39
CA SER A 388 -7.71 -19.64 2.51
C SER A 388 -6.91 -20.85 2.05
N ARG A 389 -7.37 -21.58 1.02
CA ARG A 389 -6.60 -22.69 0.44
C ARG A 389 -5.30 -22.22 -0.20
N THR A 390 -5.31 -21.11 -0.94
CA THR A 390 -4.08 -20.53 -1.51
C THR A 390 -3.10 -20.15 -0.40
N LEU A 391 -3.59 -19.53 0.67
CA LEU A 391 -2.76 -19.10 1.79
C LEU A 391 -2.24 -20.28 2.63
N ALA A 392 -3.03 -21.33 2.80
CA ALA A 392 -2.59 -22.57 3.43
C ALA A 392 -1.49 -23.26 2.61
N ALA A 393 -1.67 -23.37 1.29
CA ALA A 393 -0.63 -23.90 0.40
C ALA A 393 0.64 -23.03 0.40
N PHE A 394 0.49 -21.71 0.51
CA PHE A 394 1.63 -20.81 0.70
C PHE A 394 2.32 -21.07 2.05
N ALA A 395 1.55 -21.22 3.14
CA ALA A 395 2.09 -21.57 4.45
C ALA A 395 2.89 -22.88 4.39
N ASP A 396 2.32 -23.95 3.82
CA ASP A 396 2.99 -25.26 3.68
C ASP A 396 4.36 -25.15 2.97
N LEU A 397 4.48 -24.24 2.00
CA LEU A 397 5.72 -24.02 1.25
C LEU A 397 6.78 -23.22 2.03
N PHE A 398 6.36 -22.35 2.95
CA PHE A 398 7.23 -21.35 3.59
C PHE A 398 7.30 -21.45 5.13
N GLU A 399 6.55 -22.37 5.74
CA GLU A 399 6.58 -22.69 7.18
C GLU A 399 7.75 -23.63 7.54
N MET A 400 8.40 -24.25 6.54
CA MET A 400 9.65 -24.98 6.80
C MET A 400 10.71 -24.01 7.36
N PRO A 401 11.34 -24.33 8.51
CA PRO A 401 12.18 -23.39 9.22
C PRO A 401 13.24 -22.86 8.27
N PRO A 402 13.25 -21.56 7.96
CA PRO A 402 14.35 -21.02 7.20
C PRO A 402 15.55 -21.15 8.13
N ASP A 403 16.43 -22.08 7.79
CA ASP A 403 17.85 -21.85 8.00
C ASP A 403 18.10 -20.52 7.26
N TRP A 404 18.06 -19.41 8.01
CA TRP A 404 18.08 -18.02 7.50
C TRP A 404 19.28 -17.75 6.56
N ASN A 405 20.20 -18.71 6.50
CA ASN A 405 21.32 -18.82 5.59
C ASN A 405 20.94 -19.12 4.13
N HIS A 406 19.86 -19.85 3.83
CA HIS A 406 19.65 -20.39 2.48
C HIS A 406 19.00 -19.42 1.48
N LEU A 407 18.11 -18.51 1.93
CA LEU A 407 17.57 -17.45 1.06
C LEU A 407 18.45 -16.19 1.01
N ASN A 408 19.42 -16.07 1.92
CA ASN A 408 20.44 -15.02 1.90
C ASN A 408 21.79 -15.48 1.32
N GLY A 409 21.90 -16.75 0.90
CA GLY A 409 23.12 -17.33 0.31
C GLY A 409 23.57 -16.70 -1.01
N VAL A 410 22.76 -15.80 -1.60
CA VAL A 410 23.13 -14.98 -2.77
C VAL A 410 23.79 -13.65 -2.37
N LEU A 411 23.90 -13.33 -1.08
CA LEU A 411 24.46 -12.04 -0.58
C LEU A 411 25.86 -12.16 0.05
N ARG A 412 26.59 -13.24 -0.22
CA ARG A 412 28.03 -13.36 0.10
C ARG A 412 28.90 -13.39 -1.16
N VAL A 413 28.89 -12.34 -1.98
CA VAL A 413 30.07 -11.93 -2.78
C VAL A 413 29.88 -10.45 -3.17
N GLY A 414 30.82 -9.58 -2.77
CA GLY A 414 30.98 -8.22 -3.31
C GLY A 414 30.99 -7.12 -2.26
#